data_AF-A0A920USV9-F1
#
_entry.id   AF-A0A920USV9-F1
#
_cell.length_a   1.000
_cell.length_b   1.000
_cell.length_c   1.000
_cell.angle_alpha   90.00
_cell.angle_beta   90.00
_cell.angle_gamma   90.00
#
_symmetry.space_group_name_H-M   'P 1'
#
loop_
_entity.id
_entity.type
_entity.pdbx_description
1 polymer ?
#
loop_
_entity_poly.entity_id
_entity_poly.type
_entity_poly.pdbx_seq_one_letter_code
_entity_poly.pdbx_strand_id
1 'polypeptide(L)'
;MRSKLIYIIFVVGVLMAAILVTIILTENVPNSGGATHPEIAGLQIGGDGAARMEHIGTLGFAFHCLLLAQIVLLSLLGVSERYRSTELIAYMGGSLIFMLLVAWQMYSGHQQFLETEETGHFLGFPTATAWATYGTWVGAIPLILIYSIGFRKYIYTPEDEEKYNELLAEKAERMEQE
;
A
#
# COMPACT_ATOMS: atom_id res chain seq x y z
N MET A 1 -18.06 -12.75 8.34
CA MET A 1 -16.63 -12.33 8.25
C MET A 1 -16.39 -10.85 8.57
N ARG A 2 -17.39 -9.93 8.58
CA ARG A 2 -17.24 -8.49 8.94
C ARG A 2 -16.47 -8.28 10.22
N SER A 3 -16.92 -8.98 11.26
CA SER A 3 -16.39 -8.85 12.62
C SER A 3 -14.87 -9.05 12.61
N LYS A 4 -14.39 -10.14 12.01
CA LYS A 4 -12.96 -10.46 12.01
C LYS A 4 -12.13 -9.52 11.13
N LEU A 5 -12.62 -9.16 9.93
CA LEU A 5 -11.86 -8.29 9.01
C LEU A 5 -11.64 -6.88 9.60
N ILE A 6 -12.68 -6.30 10.20
CA ILE A 6 -12.57 -4.96 10.82
C ILE A 6 -11.55 -4.99 11.97
N TYR A 7 -11.56 -6.05 12.79
CA TYR A 7 -10.56 -6.18 13.85
C TYR A 7 -9.13 -6.35 13.30
N ILE A 8 -8.95 -7.08 12.19
CA ILE A 8 -7.63 -7.21 11.54
C ILE A 8 -7.16 -5.85 11.03
N ILE A 9 -8.01 -5.11 10.31
CA ILE A 9 -7.73 -3.74 9.83
C ILE A 9 -7.34 -2.82 11.01
N PHE A 10 -8.08 -2.90 12.11
CA PHE A 10 -7.79 -2.12 13.31
C PHE A 10 -6.44 -2.49 13.92
N VAL A 11 -6.15 -3.78 14.08
CA VAL A 11 -4.87 -4.27 14.62
C VAL A 11 -3.70 -3.83 13.74
N VAL A 12 -3.80 -3.96 12.42
CA VAL A 12 -2.76 -3.49 11.49
C VAL A 12 -2.55 -1.98 11.63
N GLY A 13 -3.63 -1.19 11.72
CA GLY A 13 -3.54 0.25 11.98
C GLY A 13 -2.87 0.60 13.31
N VAL A 14 -3.17 -0.14 14.38
CA VAL A 14 -2.52 0.03 15.70
C VAL A 14 -1.02 -0.30 15.62
N LEU A 15 -0.64 -1.37 14.91
CA LEU A 15 0.76 -1.72 14.69
C LEU A 15 1.50 -0.62 13.91
N MET A 16 0.89 -0.08 12.86
CA MET A 16 1.44 1.06 12.11
C MET A 16 1.64 2.28 13.01
N ALA A 17 0.66 2.62 13.85
CA ALA A 17 0.77 3.73 14.79
C ALA A 17 1.88 3.49 15.83
N ALA A 18 2.02 2.27 16.34
CA ALA A 18 3.09 1.91 17.27
C ALA A 18 4.48 2.06 16.63
N ILE A 19 4.64 1.67 15.37
CA ILE A 19 5.89 1.87 14.63
C ILE A 19 6.19 3.35 14.45
N LEU A 20 5.20 4.17 14.09
CA LEU A 20 5.39 5.63 13.98
C LEU A 20 5.80 6.26 15.30
N VAL A 21 5.17 5.88 16.41
CA VAL A 21 5.58 6.32 17.75
C VAL A 21 7.03 5.93 18.03
N THR A 22 7.41 4.69 17.69
CA THR A 22 8.80 4.22 17.85
C THR A 22 9.77 5.06 17.04
N ILE A 23 9.46 5.34 15.76
CA ILE A 23 10.29 6.18 14.88
C ILE A 23 10.44 7.60 15.45
N ILE A 24 9.37 8.19 16.00
CA ILE A 24 9.41 9.53 16.61
C ILE A 24 10.29 9.57 17.86
N LEU A 25 10.32 8.48 18.62
CA LEU A 25 11.14 8.37 19.84
C LEU A 25 12.60 8.00 19.55
N THR A 26 12.91 7.54 18.34
CA THR A 26 14.29 7.26 17.92
C THR A 26 15.10 8.55 17.79
N GLU A 27 16.37 8.49 18.18
CA GLU A 27 17.28 9.62 18.05
C GLU A 27 17.41 10.07 16.60
N ASN A 28 17.34 11.39 16.39
CA ASN A 28 17.53 11.95 15.06
C ASN A 28 19.01 11.99 14.70
N VAL A 29 19.34 11.43 13.55
CA VAL A 29 20.67 11.57 12.95
C VAL A 29 20.85 13.03 12.48
N PRO A 30 22.01 13.67 12.74
CA PRO A 30 22.30 15.00 12.22
C PRO A 30 22.08 15.08 10.71
N ASN A 31 21.48 16.18 10.25
CA ASN A 31 21.17 16.40 8.83
C ASN A 31 20.27 15.31 8.20
N SER A 32 19.44 14.62 9.00
CA SER A 32 18.51 13.59 8.49
C SER A 32 17.52 14.13 7.45
N GLY A 33 17.16 15.41 7.54
CA GLY A 33 16.33 16.14 6.58
C GLY A 33 17.08 16.75 5.39
N GLY A 34 18.40 16.55 5.31
CA GLY A 34 19.29 17.15 4.33
C GLY A 34 20.23 18.20 4.94
N ALA A 35 21.33 18.46 4.24
CA ALA A 35 22.28 19.53 4.53
C ALA A 35 22.46 20.41 3.29
N THR A 36 22.84 21.67 3.50
CA THR A 36 23.18 22.57 2.40
C THR A 36 24.39 22.05 1.62
N HIS A 37 24.29 22.02 0.29
CA HIS A 37 25.41 21.64 -0.57
C HIS A 37 26.56 22.65 -0.40
N PRO A 38 27.81 22.22 -0.19
CA PRO A 38 28.92 23.12 0.12
C PRO A 38 29.23 24.10 -1.01
N GLU A 39 29.01 23.68 -2.26
CA GLU A 39 29.43 24.46 -3.45
C GLU A 39 28.28 25.10 -4.25
N ILE A 40 27.04 24.60 -4.12
CA ILE A 40 25.93 24.99 -4.99
C ILE A 40 24.84 25.60 -4.11
N ALA A 41 24.74 26.94 -4.16
CA ALA A 41 23.75 27.67 -3.38
C ALA A 41 22.32 27.22 -3.74
N GLY A 42 21.53 26.90 -2.72
CA GLY A 42 20.14 26.45 -2.87
C GLY A 42 19.97 24.94 -3.11
N LEU A 43 21.06 24.19 -3.32
CA LEU A 43 21.01 22.73 -3.42
C LEU A 43 21.13 22.10 -2.02
N GLN A 44 20.39 21.01 -1.79
CA GLN A 44 20.48 20.20 -0.58
C GLN A 44 21.09 18.84 -0.93
N ILE A 45 21.94 18.33 -0.04
CA ILE A 45 22.48 16.97 -0.10
C ILE A 45 21.83 16.14 0.99
N GLY A 46 21.64 14.84 0.74
CA GLY A 46 21.26 13.92 1.80
C GLY A 46 22.35 13.88 2.87
N GLY A 47 21.96 13.86 4.15
CA GLY A 47 22.87 13.48 5.23
C GLY A 47 23.28 12.01 5.14
N ASP A 48 23.94 11.50 6.18
CA ASP A 48 24.42 10.12 6.23
C ASP A 48 23.26 9.11 6.09
N GLY A 49 23.21 8.45 4.93
CA GLY A 49 22.18 7.49 4.59
C GLY A 49 22.28 6.19 5.39
N ALA A 50 23.50 5.73 5.69
CA ALA A 50 23.75 4.52 6.44
C ALA A 50 23.33 4.70 7.91
N ALA A 51 23.77 5.79 8.55
CA ALA A 51 23.39 6.12 9.92
C ALA A 51 21.87 6.30 10.08
N ARG A 52 21.19 6.89 9.09
CA ARG A 52 19.71 6.98 9.09
C ARG A 52 19.06 5.60 9.01
N MET A 53 19.53 4.74 8.10
CA MET A 53 18.93 3.43 7.90
C MET A 53 19.18 2.47 9.08
N GLU A 54 20.30 2.63 9.80
CA GLU A 54 20.62 1.83 10.99
C GLU A 54 19.50 1.88 12.03
N HIS A 55 18.96 3.07 12.32
CA HIS A 55 18.00 3.24 13.40
C HIS A 55 16.53 3.13 12.97
N ILE A 56 16.19 3.61 11.76
CA ILE A 56 14.79 3.67 11.30
C ILE A 56 14.51 2.85 10.04
N GLY A 57 15.52 2.27 9.39
CA GLY A 57 15.35 1.58 8.10
C GLY A 57 14.40 0.39 8.18
N THR A 58 14.64 -0.52 9.13
CA THR A 58 13.76 -1.71 9.31
C THR A 58 12.37 -1.31 9.80
N LEU A 59 12.26 -0.29 10.65
CA LEU A 59 10.97 0.24 11.11
C LEU A 59 10.17 0.85 9.95
N GLY A 60 10.83 1.65 9.09
CA GLY A 60 10.23 2.22 7.89
C GLY A 60 9.79 1.15 6.89
N PHE A 61 10.60 0.11 6.69
CA PHE A 61 10.23 -1.02 5.85
C PHE A 61 9.04 -1.81 6.41
N ALA A 62 9.04 -2.10 7.72
CA ALA A 62 7.92 -2.76 8.38
C ALA A 62 6.63 -1.94 8.26
N PHE A 63 6.71 -0.62 8.46
CA PHE A 63 5.59 0.28 8.23
C PHE A 63 5.08 0.21 6.79
N HIS A 64 5.98 0.24 5.80
CA HIS A 64 5.61 0.14 4.39
C HIS A 64 4.90 -1.19 4.08
N CYS A 65 5.39 -2.32 4.58
CA CYS A 65 4.74 -3.62 4.43
C CYS A 65 3.34 -3.64 5.06
N LEU A 66 3.17 -3.08 6.25
CA LEU A 66 1.87 -2.98 6.90
C LEU A 66 0.92 -2.04 6.15
N LEU A 67 1.42 -0.94 5.59
CA LEU A 67 0.64 -0.04 4.74
C LEU A 67 0.10 -0.77 3.49
N LEU A 68 0.93 -1.57 2.83
CA LEU A 68 0.51 -2.38 1.68
C LEU A 68 -0.55 -3.41 2.08
N ALA A 69 -0.36 -4.07 3.23
CA ALA A 69 -1.36 -4.98 3.78
C ALA A 69 -2.68 -4.24 4.09
N GLN A 70 -2.59 -3.05 4.68
CA GLN A 70 -3.74 -2.20 5.01
C GLN A 70 -4.53 -1.83 3.75
N ILE A 71 -3.86 -1.46 2.66
CA ILE A 71 -4.50 -1.16 1.37
C ILE A 71 -5.32 -2.36 0.89
N VAL A 72 -4.72 -3.56 0.86
CA VAL A 72 -5.41 -4.78 0.42
C VAL A 72 -6.59 -5.12 1.33
N LEU A 73 -6.44 -5.00 2.65
CA LEU A 73 -7.52 -5.25 3.60
C LEU A 73 -8.69 -4.27 3.43
N LEU A 74 -8.41 -2.99 3.17
CA LEU A 74 -9.43 -1.97 2.91
C LEU A 74 -10.12 -2.20 1.57
N SER A 75 -9.39 -2.59 0.52
CA SER A 75 -9.99 -3.00 -0.75
C SER A 75 -10.90 -4.21 -0.58
N LEU A 76 -10.52 -5.20 0.24
CA LEU A 76 -11.36 -6.34 0.57
C LEU A 76 -12.59 -5.95 1.41
N LEU A 77 -12.45 -4.96 2.29
CA LEU A 77 -13.56 -4.42 3.07
C LEU A 77 -14.64 -3.80 2.16
N GLY A 78 -14.23 -3.13 1.08
CA GLY A 78 -15.13 -2.54 0.08
C GLY A 78 -15.97 -3.56 -0.68
N VAL A 79 -15.55 -4.83 -0.73
CA VAL A 79 -16.34 -5.91 -1.30
C VAL A 79 -17.33 -6.45 -0.26
N SER A 80 -18.60 -6.57 -0.63
CA SER A 80 -19.64 -7.13 0.24
C SER A 80 -19.29 -8.57 0.65
N GLU A 81 -19.57 -8.94 1.89
CA GLU A 81 -19.19 -10.26 2.44
C GLU A 81 -19.72 -11.44 1.63
N ARG A 82 -20.92 -11.32 1.06
CA ARG A 82 -21.53 -12.34 0.20
C ARG A 82 -20.71 -12.65 -1.06
N TYR A 83 -19.86 -11.71 -1.50
CA TYR A 83 -19.03 -11.85 -2.69
C TYR A 83 -17.54 -12.07 -2.38
N ARG A 84 -17.16 -12.19 -1.10
CA ARG A 84 -15.77 -12.50 -0.69
C ARG A 84 -15.48 -13.99 -0.86
N SER A 85 -15.42 -14.44 -2.11
CA SER A 85 -15.08 -15.81 -2.46
C SER A 85 -13.62 -16.14 -2.12
N THR A 86 -13.31 -17.43 -2.00
CA THR A 86 -11.94 -17.91 -1.82
C THR A 86 -11.04 -17.48 -2.98
N GLU A 87 -11.57 -17.42 -4.20
CA GLU A 87 -10.86 -16.93 -5.40
C GLU A 87 -10.43 -15.47 -5.24
N LEU A 88 -11.35 -14.60 -4.78
CA LEU A 88 -11.03 -13.19 -4.52
C LEU A 88 -9.98 -13.08 -3.42
N ILE A 89 -10.12 -13.83 -2.32
CA ILE A 89 -9.16 -13.80 -1.20
C ILE A 89 -7.77 -14.24 -1.67
N ALA A 90 -7.68 -15.31 -2.46
CA ALA A 90 -6.42 -15.79 -3.02
C ALA A 90 -5.79 -14.75 -3.96
N TYR A 91 -6.60 -14.11 -4.80
CA TYR A 91 -6.14 -13.03 -5.68
C TYR A 91 -5.61 -11.83 -4.89
N MET A 92 -6.33 -11.41 -3.84
CA MET A 92 -5.91 -10.32 -2.95
C MET A 92 -4.60 -10.67 -2.21
N GLY A 93 -4.46 -11.91 -1.75
CA GLY A 93 -3.22 -12.41 -1.16
C GLY A 93 -2.05 -12.41 -2.16
N GLY A 94 -2.29 -12.86 -3.40
CA GLY A 94 -1.29 -12.82 -4.47
C GLY A 94 -0.88 -11.39 -4.82
N SER A 95 -1.83 -10.46 -4.86
CA SER A 95 -1.58 -9.04 -5.07
C SER A 95 -0.70 -8.45 -3.97
N LEU A 96 -1.00 -8.79 -2.70
CA LEU A 96 -0.19 -8.38 -1.56
C LEU A 96 1.24 -8.91 -1.65
N ILE A 97 1.40 -10.21 -1.94
CA ILE A 97 2.73 -10.83 -2.08
C ILE A 97 3.54 -10.11 -3.16
N PHE A 98 2.91 -9.83 -4.31
CA PHE A 98 3.58 -9.12 -5.39
C PHE A 98 4.02 -7.70 -4.99
N MET A 99 3.15 -6.94 -4.32
CA MET A 99 3.51 -5.62 -3.79
C MET A 99 4.63 -5.69 -2.74
N LEU A 100 4.64 -6.70 -1.87
CA LEU A 100 5.69 -6.91 -0.89
C LEU A 100 7.03 -7.28 -1.56
N LEU A 101 7.03 -8.01 -2.67
CA LEU A 101 8.23 -8.27 -3.46
C LEU A 101 8.80 -6.97 -4.03
N VAL A 102 7.95 -6.09 -4.57
CA VAL A 102 8.37 -4.76 -5.04
C VAL A 102 8.98 -3.94 -3.89
N ALA A 103 8.29 -3.87 -2.75
CA ALA A 103 8.78 -3.15 -1.58
C ALA A 103 10.12 -3.71 -1.08
N TRP A 104 10.28 -5.03 -1.10
CA TRP A 104 11.55 -5.68 -0.76
C TRP A 104 12.66 -5.27 -1.71
N GLN A 105 12.44 -5.30 -3.02
CA GLN A 105 13.45 -4.90 -4.01
C GLN A 105 13.88 -3.43 -3.85
N MET A 106 12.96 -2.55 -3.47
CA MET A 106 13.29 -1.16 -3.12
C MET A 106 14.19 -1.09 -1.89
N TYR A 107 13.83 -1.81 -0.82
CA TYR A 107 14.54 -1.78 0.45
C TYR A 107 15.91 -2.43 0.37
N SER A 108 15.98 -3.68 -0.09
CA SER A 108 17.24 -4.43 -0.20
C SER A 108 18.18 -3.81 -1.22
N GLY A 109 17.67 -3.29 -2.34
CA GLY A 109 18.48 -2.59 -3.33
C GLY A 109 19.08 -1.30 -2.78
N HIS A 110 18.36 -0.57 -1.92
CA HIS A 110 18.91 0.61 -1.25
C HIS A 110 19.96 0.24 -0.20
N GLN A 111 19.72 -0.80 0.60
CA GLN A 111 20.70 -1.31 1.57
C GLN A 111 21.99 -1.75 0.87
N GLN A 112 21.88 -2.49 -0.23
CA GLN A 112 23.04 -2.91 -1.02
C GLN A 112 23.84 -1.72 -1.53
N PHE A 113 23.18 -0.66 -2.03
CA PHE A 113 23.86 0.56 -2.43
C PHE A 113 24.61 1.22 -1.26
N LEU A 114 24.03 1.26 -0.06
CA LEU A 114 24.69 1.82 1.12
C LEU A 114 25.91 1.01 1.56
N GLU A 115 25.91 -0.30 1.33
CA GLU A 115 27.02 -1.20 1.66
C GLU A 115 28.15 -1.16 0.62
N THR A 116 27.82 -1.06 -0.67
CA THR A 116 28.80 -1.21 -1.75
C THR A 116 29.15 0.10 -2.45
N GLU A 117 28.35 1.15 -2.28
CA GLU A 117 28.37 2.40 -3.06
C GLU A 117 28.18 2.21 -4.58
N GLU A 118 27.89 0.98 -5.03
CA GLU A 118 27.69 0.67 -6.44
C GLU A 118 26.23 0.86 -6.84
N THR A 119 26.01 1.61 -7.92
CA THR A 119 24.66 1.88 -8.44
C THR A 119 24.44 1.20 -9.79
N GLY A 120 23.71 0.08 -9.77
CA GLY A 120 23.10 -0.48 -10.98
C GLY A 120 22.01 0.44 -11.52
N HIS A 121 21.80 0.44 -12.84
CA HIS A 121 20.79 1.26 -13.50
C HIS A 121 19.82 0.40 -14.30
N PHE A 122 18.53 0.74 -14.25
CA PHE A 122 17.48 0.13 -15.06
C PHE A 122 16.60 1.23 -15.66
N LEU A 123 16.50 1.25 -16.99
CA LEU A 123 15.73 2.23 -17.77
C LEU A 123 15.97 3.70 -17.37
N GLY A 124 17.21 4.04 -17.00
CA GLY A 124 17.61 5.42 -16.68
C GLY A 124 17.52 5.80 -15.20
N PHE A 125 17.04 4.91 -14.32
CA PHE A 125 17.08 5.12 -12.88
C PHE A 125 18.03 4.14 -12.19
N PRO A 126 18.62 4.51 -11.03
CA PRO A 126 19.19 3.56 -10.08
C PRO A 126 18.21 2.41 -9.81
N THR A 127 18.69 1.17 -9.69
CA THR A 127 17.82 -0.02 -9.57
C THR A 127 16.76 0.11 -8.47
N ALA A 128 17.13 0.57 -7.27
CA ALA A 128 16.18 0.78 -6.17
C ALA A 128 15.12 1.84 -6.53
N THR A 129 15.52 2.92 -7.18
CA THR A 129 14.62 3.97 -7.69
C THR A 129 13.74 3.46 -8.85
N ALA A 130 14.25 2.57 -9.70
CA ALA A 130 13.46 1.96 -10.76
C ALA A 130 12.33 1.09 -10.19
N TRP A 131 12.60 0.34 -9.11
CA TRP A 131 11.55 -0.37 -8.37
C TRP A 131 10.57 0.59 -7.70
N ALA A 132 11.05 1.70 -7.13
CA ALA A 132 10.20 2.73 -6.54
C ALA A 132 9.24 3.35 -7.58
N THR A 133 9.73 3.66 -8.78
CA THR A 133 8.95 4.30 -9.84
C THR A 133 8.09 3.29 -10.59
N TYR A 134 8.71 2.30 -11.23
CA TYR A 134 8.02 1.36 -12.11
C TYR A 134 7.38 0.21 -11.33
N GLY A 135 8.10 -0.32 -10.34
CA GLY A 135 7.61 -1.42 -9.51
C GLY A 135 6.33 -1.05 -8.76
N THR A 136 6.29 0.13 -8.13
CA THR A 136 5.08 0.61 -7.44
C THR A 136 3.89 0.74 -8.39
N TRP A 137 4.12 1.27 -9.60
CA TRP A 137 3.07 1.42 -10.60
C TRP A 137 2.53 0.06 -11.06
N VAL A 138 3.42 -0.88 -11.41
CA VAL A 138 3.03 -2.24 -11.79
C VAL A 138 2.39 -2.99 -10.62
N GLY A 139 2.85 -2.74 -9.39
CA GLY A 139 2.30 -3.30 -8.15
C GLY A 139 0.82 -3.00 -7.93
N ALA A 140 0.33 -1.87 -8.43
CA ALA A 140 -1.08 -1.49 -8.33
C ALA A 140 -1.98 -2.17 -9.37
N ILE A 141 -1.43 -2.67 -10.49
CA ILE A 141 -2.20 -3.25 -11.60
C ILE A 141 -3.14 -4.37 -11.15
N PRO A 142 -2.72 -5.34 -10.31
CA PRO A 142 -3.63 -6.39 -9.85
C PRO A 142 -4.90 -5.83 -9.18
N LEU A 143 -4.76 -4.82 -8.31
CA LEU A 143 -5.92 -4.19 -7.66
C LEU A 143 -6.83 -3.47 -8.67
N ILE A 144 -6.24 -2.82 -9.68
CA ILE A 144 -6.99 -2.18 -10.77
C ILE A 144 -7.76 -3.23 -11.57
N LEU A 145 -7.18 -4.39 -11.86
CA LEU A 145 -7.84 -5.45 -12.63
C LEU A 145 -9.04 -6.05 -11.89
N ILE A 146 -8.98 -6.17 -10.56
CA ILE A 146 -10.15 -6.57 -9.76
C ILE A 146 -11.29 -5.58 -9.98
N TYR A 147 -11.00 -4.28 -9.94
CA TYR A 147 -12.02 -3.27 -10.14
C TYR A 147 -12.53 -3.30 -11.58
N SER A 148 -11.66 -3.30 -12.58
CA SER A 148 -12.06 -3.17 -13.99
C SER A 148 -12.76 -4.41 -14.56
N ILE A 149 -12.30 -5.61 -14.19
CA ILE A 149 -12.80 -6.87 -14.74
C ILE A 149 -13.75 -7.54 -13.75
N GLY A 150 -13.39 -7.49 -12.46
CA GLY A 150 -14.18 -8.09 -11.39
C GLY A 150 -15.39 -7.27 -10.93
N PHE A 151 -15.61 -6.06 -11.47
CA PHE A 151 -16.70 -5.16 -11.03
C PHE A 151 -18.05 -5.87 -10.94
N ARG A 152 -18.48 -6.47 -12.07
CA ARG A 152 -19.77 -7.15 -12.20
C ARG A 152 -19.85 -8.49 -11.46
N LYS A 153 -18.71 -9.00 -10.96
CA LYS A 153 -18.64 -10.26 -10.22
C LYS A 153 -18.59 -10.05 -8.70
N TYR A 154 -17.90 -8.98 -8.25
CA TYR A 154 -17.58 -8.81 -6.84
C TYR A 154 -18.10 -7.51 -6.22
N ILE A 155 -18.24 -6.43 -7.00
CA ILE A 155 -18.54 -5.09 -6.48
C ILE A 155 -20.01 -4.73 -6.66
N TYR A 156 -20.51 -4.80 -7.89
CA TYR A 156 -21.90 -4.50 -8.23
C TYR A 156 -22.41 -5.51 -9.25
N THR A 157 -23.03 -6.57 -8.73
CA THR A 157 -23.46 -7.70 -9.55
C THR A 157 -24.82 -7.44 -10.21
N PRO A 158 -25.21 -8.20 -11.23
CA PRO A 158 -26.55 -8.11 -11.82
C PRO A 158 -27.66 -8.31 -10.78
N GLU A 159 -27.46 -9.18 -9.79
CA GLU A 159 -28.43 -9.42 -8.71
C GLU A 159 -28.56 -8.20 -7.79
N ASP A 160 -27.49 -7.41 -7.64
CA ASP A 160 -27.54 -6.15 -6.88
C ASP A 160 -28.33 -5.09 -7.61
N GLU A 161 -28.20 -5.05 -8.93
CA GLU A 161 -28.95 -4.15 -9.80
C GLU A 161 -30.43 -4.50 -9.81
N GLU A 162 -30.78 -5.78 -9.91
CA GLU A 162 -32.17 -6.26 -9.83
C GLU A 162 -32.80 -5.88 -8.49
N LYS A 163 -32.14 -6.22 -7.37
CA LYS A 163 -32.64 -5.90 -6.04
C LYS A 163 -32.76 -4.39 -5.80
N TYR A 164 -31.84 -3.60 -6.35
CA TYR A 164 -31.93 -2.14 -6.28
C TYR A 164 -33.15 -1.61 -7.04
N ASN A 165 -33.42 -2.14 -8.24
CA ASN A 165 -34.58 -1.77 -9.04
C ASN A 165 -35.91 -2.16 -8.38
N GLU A 166 -35.98 -3.33 -7.74
CA GLU A 166 -37.14 -3.75 -6.93
C GLU A 166 -37.43 -2.75 -5.81
N LEU A 167 -36.40 -2.31 -5.08
CA LEU A 167 -36.53 -1.33 -4.00
C LEU A 167 -36.96 0.05 -4.52
N LEU A 168 -36.57 0.43 -5.74
CA LEU A 168 -37.04 1.66 -6.37
C LEU A 168 -38.52 1.59 -6.75
N ALA A 169 -38.97 0.44 -7.29
CA ALA A 169 -40.38 0.23 -7.63
C ALA A 169 -41.27 0.26 -6.37
N GLU A 170 -40.89 -0.46 -5.31
CA GLU A 170 -41.63 -0.46 -4.04
C GLU A 170 -41.74 0.96 -3.45
N LYS A 171 -40.66 1.75 -3.53
CA LYS A 171 -40.67 3.13 -3.06
C LYS A 171 -41.59 4.02 -3.90
N ALA A 172 -41.63 3.84 -5.22
CA ALA A 172 -42.52 4.59 -6.10
C ALA A 172 -43.99 4.28 -5.80
N GLU A 173 -44.34 3.00 -5.65
CA GLU A 173 -45.71 2.57 -5.28
C GLU A 173 -46.15 3.15 -3.93
N ARG A 174 -45.25 3.20 -2.94
CA ARG A 174 -45.54 3.84 -1.64
C ARG A 174 -45.84 5.33 -1.75
N MET A 175 -45.10 6.06 -2.59
CA MET A 175 -45.31 7.50 -2.76
C MET A 175 -46.60 7.82 -3.54
N GLU A 176 -47.09 6.91 -4.39
CA GLU A 176 -48.39 7.08 -5.08
C GLU A 176 -49.59 6.78 -4.16
N GLN A 177 -49.36 6.09 -3.04
CA GLN A 177 -50.38 5.76 -2.04
C GLN A 177 -50.48 6.78 -0.89
N GLU A 178 -49.55 7.74 -0.80
CA GLU A 178 -49.54 8.87 0.16
C GLU A 178 -50.12 10.15 -0.47
#